data_AF-A0A4P6FII6-F1
#
_entry.id   AF-A0A4P6FII6-F1
#
_cell.length_a   1.000
_cell.length_b   1.000
_cell.length_c   1.000
_cell.angle_alpha   90.00
_cell.angle_beta   90.00
_cell.angle_gamma   90.00
#
_symmetry.space_group_name_H-M   'P 1'
#
loop_
_entity.id
_entity.type
_entity.pdbx_description
1 polymer ?
#
loop_
_entity_poly.entity_id
_entity_poly.type
_entity_poly.pdbx_seq_one_letter_code
_entity_poly.pdbx_strand_id
1 'polypeptide(L)'
;MRRWQVLLAAGAIGVASLLLVPFESLVPEPIPPFTLRLLAIINPALLTAIALLVGELTARRIGLGAPLVDAWLQPKGALAILRRQLPPALIVGVAVAAILVLYGITVGDRLIAGAGAQGASASFDLPLAAKLLYGGIVEELITRWGLVSLIAWLGWRVAGRPERLPRAAAAVAIIAAAGLFAAGHLPLLFLIAPDAHAGVVVAVLAANALPGILLACCTCGMGWRRR
;
A
#
# COMPACT_ATOMS: atom_id res chain seq x y z
N MET A 1 9.04 24.21 2.26
CA MET A 1 9.15 22.74 2.36
C MET A 1 9.36 22.15 0.97
N ARG A 2 10.09 21.04 0.85
CA ARG A 2 10.25 20.26 -0.40
C ARG A 2 9.29 19.08 -0.38
N ARG A 3 8.91 18.55 -1.55
CA ARG A 3 7.96 17.41 -1.67
C ARG A 3 8.34 16.22 -0.80
N TRP A 4 9.60 15.79 -0.85
CA TRP A 4 10.08 14.66 -0.08
C TRP A 4 9.89 14.85 1.43
N GLN A 5 9.92 16.09 1.94
CA GLN A 5 9.70 16.38 3.37
C GLN A 5 8.23 16.16 3.75
N VAL A 6 7.30 16.56 2.88
CA VAL A 6 5.86 16.34 3.09
C VAL A 6 5.54 14.86 3.06
N LEU A 7 6.08 14.14 2.07
CA LEU A 7 5.90 12.69 1.95
C LEU A 7 6.53 11.93 3.11
N LEU A 8 7.72 12.35 3.58
CA LEU A 8 8.38 11.76 4.73
C LEU A 8 7.59 11.99 6.02
N ALA A 9 7.08 13.20 6.24
CA ALA A 9 6.25 13.50 7.40
C ALA A 9 4.95 12.68 7.40
N ALA A 10 4.28 12.61 6.24
CA ALA A 10 3.07 11.80 6.08
C ALA A 10 3.34 10.30 6.31
N GLY A 11 4.45 9.79 5.75
CA GLY A 11 4.89 8.42 5.97
C GLY A 11 5.23 8.11 7.43
N ALA A 12 5.95 9.02 8.11
CA ALA A 12 6.29 8.86 9.52
C ALA A 12 5.05 8.86 10.43
N ILE A 13 4.10 9.77 10.19
CA ILE A 13 2.80 9.79 10.89
C ILE A 13 2.02 8.50 10.62
N GLY A 14 2.02 8.03 9.38
CA GLY A 14 1.41 6.78 8.99
C GLY A 14 2.01 5.57 9.68
N VAL A 15 3.34 5.46 9.74
CA VAL A 15 4.01 4.37 10.47
C VAL A 15 3.75 4.47 11.96
N ALA A 16 3.81 5.67 12.55
CA ALA A 16 3.53 5.86 13.98
C ALA A 16 2.10 5.44 14.36
N SER A 17 1.13 5.50 13.43
CA SER A 17 -0.24 5.03 13.69
C SER A 17 -0.31 3.53 14.01
N LEU A 18 0.69 2.73 13.62
CA LEU A 18 0.77 1.31 13.97
C LEU A 18 0.97 1.08 15.48
N LEU A 19 1.43 2.08 16.24
CA LEU A 19 1.53 1.98 17.71
C LEU A 19 0.16 1.82 18.39
N LEU A 20 -0.92 2.20 17.69
CA LEU A 20 -2.30 2.04 18.14
C LEU A 20 -2.82 0.60 17.95
N VAL A 21 -2.11 -0.22 17.17
CA VAL A 21 -2.54 -1.58 16.83
C VAL A 21 -2.08 -2.55 17.92
N PRO A 22 -2.98 -3.37 18.50
CA PRO A 22 -2.63 -4.34 19.53
C PRO A 22 -2.02 -5.61 18.91
N PHE A 23 -0.82 -5.51 18.31
CA PHE A 23 -0.17 -6.65 17.66
C PHE A 23 0.10 -7.82 18.62
N GLU A 24 0.22 -7.55 19.92
CA GLU A 24 0.46 -8.57 20.94
C GLU A 24 -0.71 -9.57 21.06
N SER A 25 -1.93 -9.18 20.70
CA SER A 25 -3.07 -10.10 20.71
C SER A 25 -3.12 -11.00 19.47
N LEU A 26 -2.26 -10.75 18.48
CA LEU A 26 -2.25 -11.48 17.20
C LEU A 26 -1.22 -12.60 17.14
N VAL A 27 -0.11 -12.50 17.88
CA VAL A 27 0.98 -13.46 17.76
C VAL A 27 0.85 -14.51 18.86
N PRO A 28 0.84 -15.82 18.52
CA PRO A 28 0.95 -16.87 19.53
C PRO A 28 2.35 -16.79 20.19
N GLU A 29 2.41 -16.34 21.45
CA GLU A 29 3.63 -15.97 22.20
C GLU A 29 4.79 -16.98 22.08
N PRO A 30 5.99 -16.50 21.70
CA PRO A 30 7.00 -16.15 22.73
C PRO A 30 7.81 -14.87 22.42
N ILE A 31 7.27 -13.90 21.66
CA ILE A 31 8.02 -12.70 21.25
C ILE A 31 7.80 -11.58 22.27
N PRO A 32 8.86 -11.04 22.91
CA PRO A 32 8.71 -9.93 23.84
C PRO A 32 7.95 -8.75 23.20
N PRO A 33 6.93 -8.17 23.87
CA PRO A 33 6.10 -7.10 23.30
C PRO A 33 6.90 -5.92 22.75
N PHE A 34 8.00 -5.57 23.43
CA PHE A 34 8.91 -4.52 22.97
C PHE A 34 9.52 -4.84 21.60
N THR A 35 9.99 -6.08 21.40
CA THR A 35 10.56 -6.53 20.13
C THR A 35 9.51 -6.51 19.02
N LEU A 36 8.28 -6.97 19.31
CA LEU A 36 7.18 -6.95 18.34
C LEU A 36 6.85 -5.52 17.90
N ARG A 37 6.78 -4.57 18.86
CA ARG A 37 6.57 -3.14 18.57
C ARG A 37 7.71 -2.53 17.76
N LEU A 38 8.95 -2.88 18.07
CA LEU A 38 10.10 -2.43 17.28
C LEU A 38 10.01 -2.94 15.84
N LEU A 39 9.71 -4.23 15.64
CA LEU A 39 9.54 -4.79 14.30
C LEU A 39 8.39 -4.13 13.54
N ALA A 40 7.26 -3.91 14.21
CA ALA A 40 6.07 -3.28 13.65
C ALA A 40 6.30 -1.82 13.20
N ILE A 41 7.32 -1.13 13.74
CA ILE A 41 7.63 0.26 13.38
C ILE A 41 8.87 0.35 12.48
N ILE A 42 9.96 -0.31 12.84
CA ILE A 42 11.24 -0.20 12.14
C ILE A 42 11.12 -0.74 10.72
N ASN A 43 10.51 -1.92 10.54
CA ASN A 43 10.38 -2.52 9.22
C ASN A 43 9.63 -1.59 8.23
N PRO A 44 8.38 -1.17 8.52
CA PRO A 44 7.70 -0.25 7.61
C PRO A 44 8.32 1.14 7.54
N ALA A 45 8.97 1.65 8.59
CA ALA A 45 9.72 2.91 8.50
C ALA A 45 10.85 2.82 7.48
N LEU A 46 11.63 1.73 7.50
CA LEU A 46 12.71 1.49 6.55
C LEU A 46 12.17 1.32 5.12
N LEU A 47 11.13 0.49 4.94
CA LEU A 47 10.50 0.31 3.64
C LEU A 47 9.94 1.62 3.08
N THR A 48 9.30 2.43 3.92
CA THR A 48 8.77 3.75 3.54
C THR A 48 9.90 4.69 3.13
N ALA A 49 10.97 4.77 3.93
CA ALA A 49 12.11 5.62 3.61
C ALA A 49 12.78 5.22 2.28
N ILE A 50 13.00 3.92 2.06
CA ILE A 50 13.54 3.39 0.80
C ILE A 50 12.60 3.72 -0.36
N ALA A 51 11.30 3.47 -0.20
CA ALA A 51 10.31 3.74 -1.23
C ALA A 51 10.23 5.23 -1.59
N LEU A 52 10.34 6.13 -0.61
CA LEU A 52 10.40 7.57 -0.83
C LEU A 52 11.63 7.98 -1.64
N LEU A 53 12.81 7.49 -1.27
CA LEU A 53 14.06 7.76 -1.99
C LEU A 53 13.99 7.23 -3.42
N VAL A 54 13.61 5.96 -3.59
CA VAL A 54 13.50 5.31 -4.90
C VAL A 54 12.47 6.02 -5.78
N GLY A 55 11.29 6.34 -5.23
CA GLY A 55 10.23 7.05 -5.94
C GLY A 55 10.67 8.44 -6.39
N GLU A 56 11.33 9.22 -5.53
CA GLU A 56 11.86 10.54 -5.91
C GLU A 56 12.90 10.46 -7.05
N LEU A 57 13.73 9.41 -7.05
CA LEU A 57 14.78 9.20 -8.07
C LEU A 57 14.23 8.70 -9.42
N THR A 58 13.15 7.91 -9.39
CA THR A 58 12.65 7.17 -10.57
C THR A 58 11.41 7.82 -11.18
N ALA A 59 10.43 8.24 -10.37
CA ALA A 59 9.12 8.72 -10.84
C ALA A 59 9.23 9.88 -11.84
N ARG A 60 10.08 10.88 -11.54
CA ARG A 60 10.27 12.05 -12.42
C ARG A 60 10.80 11.69 -13.80
N ARG A 61 11.63 10.64 -13.90
CA ARG A 61 12.27 10.22 -15.16
C ARG A 61 11.29 9.57 -16.12
N ILE A 62 10.23 8.96 -15.61
CA ILE A 62 9.15 8.34 -16.37
C ILE A 62 7.88 9.21 -16.43
N GLY A 63 7.99 10.45 -15.97
CA GLY A 63 6.94 11.43 -16.05
C GLY A 63 5.84 11.35 -14.99
N LEU A 64 5.98 10.46 -14.00
CA LEU A 64 5.11 10.35 -12.83
C LEU A 64 5.41 11.50 -11.84
N GLY A 65 4.38 11.94 -11.12
CA GLY A 65 4.45 13.03 -10.14
C GLY A 65 3.43 12.86 -9.02
N ALA A 66 3.39 13.82 -8.09
CA ALA A 66 2.47 13.81 -6.95
C ALA A 66 1.66 15.13 -6.96
N PRO A 67 0.67 15.27 -7.87
CA PRO A 67 0.06 16.56 -8.18
C PRO A 67 -0.55 17.28 -6.98
N LEU A 68 -1.11 16.53 -6.02
CA LEU A 68 -1.68 17.10 -4.80
C LEU A 68 -0.59 17.67 -3.89
N VAL A 69 0.52 16.95 -3.71
CA VAL A 69 1.65 17.38 -2.88
C VAL A 69 2.39 18.54 -3.54
N ASP A 70 2.60 18.46 -4.86
CA ASP A 70 3.20 19.53 -5.64
C ASP A 70 2.35 20.82 -5.55
N ALA A 71 1.01 20.69 -5.58
CA ALA A 71 0.09 21.82 -5.42
C ALA A 71 -0.03 22.34 -3.98
N TRP A 72 0.23 21.50 -2.96
CA TRP A 72 0.29 21.92 -1.55
C TRP A 72 1.47 22.84 -1.27
N LEU A 73 2.57 22.65 -1.99
CA LEU A 73 3.75 23.51 -1.88
C LEU A 73 3.58 24.86 -2.59
N GLN A 74 2.48 25.07 -3.32
CA GLN A 74 2.19 26.30 -4.03
C GLN A 74 1.01 27.04 -3.36
N PRO A 75 1.06 28.39 -3.28
CA PRO A 75 0.08 29.18 -2.52
C PRO A 75 -1.37 29.12 -3.05
N LYS A 76 -1.62 28.58 -4.25
CA LYS A 76 -2.96 28.43 -4.83
C LYS A 76 -3.00 27.19 -5.74
N GLY A 77 -3.60 26.09 -5.28
CA GLY A 77 -3.81 24.92 -6.15
C GLY A 77 -4.28 23.64 -5.47
N ALA A 78 -3.87 23.40 -4.22
CA ALA A 78 -4.13 22.12 -3.55
C ALA A 78 -5.62 21.76 -3.49
N LEU A 79 -6.48 22.72 -3.10
CA LEU A 79 -7.93 22.48 -2.99
C LEU A 79 -8.57 22.16 -4.35
N ALA A 80 -8.13 22.80 -5.44
CA ALA A 80 -8.65 22.54 -6.78
C ALA A 80 -8.22 21.16 -7.31
N ILE A 81 -6.98 20.74 -7.05
CA ILE A 81 -6.51 19.39 -7.36
C ILE A 81 -7.27 18.37 -6.52
N LEU A 82 -7.41 18.61 -5.21
CA LEU A 82 -8.12 17.73 -4.29
C LEU A 82 -9.57 17.55 -4.71
N ARG A 83 -10.32 18.62 -4.99
CA ARG A 83 -11.72 18.55 -5.46
C ARG A 83 -11.87 17.75 -6.75
N ARG A 84 -10.86 17.76 -7.63
CA ARG A 84 -10.87 16.98 -8.87
C ARG A 84 -10.53 15.50 -8.64
N GLN A 85 -9.61 15.20 -7.74
CA GLN A 85 -9.13 13.83 -7.49
C GLN A 85 -9.96 13.08 -6.45
N LEU A 86 -10.58 13.78 -5.50
CA LEU A 86 -11.28 13.19 -4.37
C LEU A 86 -12.52 12.38 -4.80
N PRO A 87 -13.42 12.85 -5.68
CA PRO A 87 -14.58 12.05 -6.07
C PRO A 87 -14.24 10.69 -6.71
N PRO A 88 -13.38 10.59 -7.73
CA PRO A 88 -13.01 9.27 -8.28
C PRO A 88 -12.22 8.43 -7.28
N ALA A 89 -11.38 9.03 -6.43
CA ALA A 89 -10.70 8.31 -5.36
C ALA A 89 -11.67 7.72 -4.34
N LEU A 90 -12.71 8.47 -3.94
CA LEU A 90 -13.76 8.00 -3.04
C LEU A 90 -14.59 6.89 -3.66
N ILE A 91 -15.01 7.02 -4.92
CA ILE A 91 -15.80 5.98 -5.60
C ILE A 91 -15.02 4.66 -5.64
N VAL A 92 -13.76 4.70 -6.07
CA VAL A 92 -12.93 3.50 -6.17
C VAL A 92 -12.58 2.97 -4.78
N GLY A 93 -12.26 3.85 -3.83
CA GLY A 93 -11.97 3.47 -2.45
C GLY A 93 -13.15 2.78 -1.76
N VAL A 94 -14.36 3.31 -1.92
CA VAL A 94 -15.60 2.70 -1.41
C VAL A 94 -15.87 1.36 -2.08
N ALA A 95 -15.70 1.27 -3.41
CA ALA A 95 -15.88 0.01 -4.13
C ALA A 95 -14.88 -1.07 -3.66
N VAL A 96 -13.60 -0.72 -3.51
CA VAL A 96 -12.56 -1.62 -3.00
C VAL A 96 -12.86 -2.02 -1.55
N ALA A 97 -13.26 -1.08 -0.69
CA ALA A 97 -13.64 -1.38 0.69
C ALA A 97 -14.84 -2.34 0.75
N ALA A 98 -15.88 -2.13 -0.07
CA ALA A 98 -17.02 -3.02 -0.15
C ALA A 98 -16.63 -4.44 -0.61
N ILE A 99 -15.74 -4.55 -1.61
CA ILE A 99 -15.20 -5.84 -2.07
C ILE A 99 -14.43 -6.54 -0.94
N LEU A 100 -13.56 -5.82 -0.22
CA LEU A 100 -12.78 -6.40 0.88
C LEU A 100 -13.66 -6.81 2.07
N VAL A 101 -14.70 -6.04 2.40
CA VAL A 101 -15.68 -6.41 3.43
C VAL A 101 -16.45 -7.66 3.01
N LEU A 102 -16.98 -7.69 1.78
CA LEU A 102 -17.68 -8.86 1.24
C LEU A 102 -16.77 -10.08 1.25
N TYR A 103 -15.50 -9.91 0.87
CA TYR A 103 -14.49 -10.95 0.89
C TYR A 103 -14.25 -11.48 2.31
N GLY A 104 -14.10 -10.59 3.30
CA GLY A 104 -13.95 -10.95 4.71
C GLY A 104 -15.08 -11.84 5.21
N ILE A 105 -16.34 -11.39 5.04
CA ILE A 105 -17.51 -12.10 5.59
C ILE A 105 -17.86 -13.40 4.85
N THR A 106 -17.48 -13.55 3.58
CA THR A 106 -17.85 -14.72 2.76
C THR A 106 -16.74 -15.78 2.70
N VAL A 107 -15.48 -15.35 2.67
CA VAL A 107 -14.32 -16.19 2.42
C VAL A 107 -13.34 -16.12 3.60
N GLY A 108 -12.97 -14.91 4.02
CA GLY A 108 -11.96 -14.66 5.06
C GLY A 108 -12.28 -15.37 6.37
N ASP A 109 -13.46 -15.11 6.95
CA ASP A 109 -13.85 -15.65 8.26
C ASP A 109 -13.88 -17.18 8.27
N ARG A 110 -14.34 -17.79 7.17
CA ARG A 110 -14.41 -19.25 7.03
C ARG A 110 -13.03 -19.89 6.93
N LEU A 111 -12.12 -19.28 6.18
CA LEU A 111 -10.76 -19.79 5.99
C LEU A 111 -9.90 -19.60 7.25
N ILE A 112 -10.06 -18.47 7.96
CA ILE A 112 -9.32 -18.18 9.20
C ILE A 112 -9.83 -19.06 10.35
N ALA A 113 -11.15 -19.25 10.47
CA ALA A 113 -11.74 -20.16 11.47
C ALA A 113 -11.27 -21.61 11.26
N GLY A 114 -11.14 -22.05 10.01
CA GLY A 114 -10.62 -23.38 9.66
C GLY A 114 -9.11 -23.56 9.85
N ALA A 115 -8.35 -22.47 10.00
CA ALA A 115 -6.88 -22.50 10.14
C ALA A 115 -6.39 -22.56 11.61
N GLY A 116 -7.27 -22.82 12.58
CA GLY A 116 -6.90 -22.87 14.00
C GLY A 116 -6.62 -21.50 14.63
N ALA A 117 -6.75 -20.41 13.87
CA ALA A 117 -6.59 -19.02 14.32
C ALA A 117 -7.82 -18.51 15.09
N GLN A 118 -8.46 -19.37 15.89
CA GLN A 118 -9.71 -19.08 16.61
C GLN A 118 -9.59 -17.92 17.61
N GLY A 119 -8.37 -17.53 18.01
CA GLY A 119 -8.10 -16.35 18.85
C GLY A 119 -7.95 -15.02 18.09
N ALA A 120 -7.62 -15.04 16.79
CA ALA A 120 -7.28 -13.84 16.03
C ALA A 120 -8.51 -13.13 15.43
N SER A 121 -9.58 -13.88 15.14
CA SER A 121 -10.71 -13.38 14.34
C SER A 121 -11.79 -12.62 15.14
N ALA A 122 -11.94 -12.89 16.44
CA ALA A 122 -13.08 -12.38 17.22
C ALA A 122 -12.81 -11.05 17.94
N SER A 123 -11.57 -10.56 17.98
CA SER A 123 -11.18 -9.39 18.82
C SER A 123 -10.26 -8.37 18.15
N PHE A 124 -9.75 -8.63 16.94
CA PHE A 124 -8.82 -7.71 16.29
C PHE A 124 -9.55 -6.63 15.47
N ASP A 125 -10.02 -5.58 16.16
CA ASP A 125 -10.45 -4.37 15.49
C ASP A 125 -9.25 -3.46 15.23
N LEU A 126 -8.78 -3.45 13.99
CA LEU A 126 -7.73 -2.55 13.57
C LEU A 126 -8.24 -1.10 13.62
N PRO A 127 -7.63 -0.19 14.41
CA PRO A 127 -8.12 1.18 14.56
C PRO A 127 -8.27 1.89 13.23
N LEU A 128 -9.34 2.68 13.07
CA LEU A 128 -9.59 3.45 11.84
C LEU A 128 -8.40 4.35 11.47
N ALA A 129 -7.73 4.91 12.47
CA ALA A 129 -6.52 5.70 12.25
C ALA A 129 -5.41 4.89 11.57
N ALA A 130 -5.16 3.64 11.99
CA ALA A 130 -4.17 2.77 11.37
C ALA A 130 -4.61 2.35 9.96
N LYS A 131 -5.89 1.99 9.76
CA LYS A 131 -6.47 1.67 8.44
C LYS A 131 -6.24 2.81 7.43
N LEU A 132 -6.46 4.06 7.83
CA LEU A 132 -6.35 5.21 6.94
C LEU A 132 -4.92 5.74 6.80
N LEU A 133 -4.18 5.86 7.91
CA LEU A 133 -2.85 6.47 7.90
C LEU A 133 -1.78 5.47 7.44
N TYR A 134 -1.76 4.26 7.99
CA TYR A 134 -0.86 3.23 7.51
C TYR A 134 -1.37 2.61 6.21
N GLY A 135 -2.57 2.03 6.24
CA GLY A 135 -3.14 1.32 5.08
C GLY A 135 -3.42 2.24 3.88
N GLY A 136 -3.75 3.50 4.11
CA GLY A 136 -3.98 4.46 3.04
C GLY A 136 -2.73 5.19 2.55
N ILE A 137 -1.91 5.72 3.46
CA ILE A 137 -0.76 6.57 3.08
C ILE A 137 0.51 5.75 2.94
N VAL A 138 0.90 4.96 3.95
CA VAL A 138 2.18 4.24 3.96
C VAL A 138 2.22 3.19 2.86
N GLU A 139 1.16 2.40 2.72
CA GLU A 139 1.09 1.38 1.67
C GLU A 139 1.12 2.01 0.27
N GLU A 140 0.46 3.15 0.04
CA GLU A 140 0.53 3.90 -1.22
C GLU A 140 1.95 4.41 -1.50
N LEU A 141 2.67 4.87 -0.48
CA LEU A 141 4.08 5.29 -0.62
C LEU A 141 4.99 4.12 -0.95
N ILE A 142 4.85 2.98 -0.26
CA ILE A 142 5.66 1.79 -0.51
C ILE A 142 5.38 1.24 -1.91
N THR A 143 4.11 1.06 -2.24
CA THR A 143 3.69 0.39 -3.47
C THR A 143 3.82 1.31 -4.67
N ARG A 144 3.01 2.37 -4.76
CA ARG A 144 2.94 3.18 -5.98
C ARG A 144 4.07 4.15 -6.11
N TRP A 145 4.37 4.88 -5.05
CA TRP A 145 5.46 5.85 -5.12
C TRP A 145 6.80 5.13 -5.25
N GLY A 146 7.05 4.07 -4.48
CA GLY A 146 8.25 3.25 -4.52
C GLY A 146 8.26 2.20 -5.65
N LEU A 147 7.57 1.07 -5.43
CA LEU A 147 7.67 -0.12 -6.29
C LEU A 147 7.22 0.11 -7.74
N VAL A 148 6.04 0.68 -7.96
CA VAL A 148 5.53 0.93 -9.32
C VAL A 148 6.47 1.87 -10.07
N SER A 149 6.92 2.97 -9.45
CA SER A 149 7.87 3.89 -10.07
C SER A 149 9.19 3.20 -10.43
N LEU A 150 9.72 2.36 -9.56
CA LEU A 150 10.95 1.60 -9.81
C LEU A 150 10.80 0.64 -10.98
N ILE A 151 9.79 -0.24 -10.93
CA ILE A 151 9.60 -1.28 -11.95
C ILE A 151 9.23 -0.64 -13.30
N ALA A 152 8.41 0.40 -13.30
CA ALA A 152 8.09 1.15 -14.50
C ALA A 152 9.33 1.85 -15.08
N TRP A 153 10.19 2.40 -14.23
CA TRP A 153 11.46 2.98 -14.65
C TRP A 153 12.41 1.94 -15.25
N LEU A 154 12.49 0.74 -14.69
CA LEU A 154 13.25 -0.37 -15.27
C LEU A 154 12.69 -0.77 -16.64
N GLY A 155 11.36 -0.93 -16.75
CA GLY A 155 10.71 -1.22 -18.03
C GLY A 155 10.95 -0.13 -19.08
N TRP A 156 10.89 1.14 -18.68
CA TRP A 156 11.24 2.29 -19.53
C TRP A 156 12.71 2.27 -19.98
N ARG A 157 13.64 1.89 -19.09
CA ARG A 157 15.07 1.74 -19.42
C ARG A 157 15.30 0.63 -20.44
N VAL A 158 14.66 -0.52 -20.26
CA VAL A 158 14.75 -1.68 -21.15
C VAL A 158 14.13 -1.36 -22.52
N ALA A 159 13.04 -0.59 -22.55
CA ALA A 159 12.39 -0.14 -23.78
C ALA A 159 13.17 0.96 -24.55
N GLY A 160 14.41 1.27 -24.17
CA GLY A 160 15.22 2.29 -24.86
C GLY A 160 14.92 3.73 -24.46
N ARG A 161 14.33 3.95 -23.29
CA ARG A 161 13.99 5.29 -22.75
C ARG A 161 13.13 6.15 -23.69
N PRO A 162 11.98 5.63 -24.16
CA PRO A 162 11.08 6.40 -25.02
C PRO A 162 10.61 7.67 -24.32
N GLU A 163 10.17 8.67 -25.10
CA GLU A 163 9.67 9.94 -24.56
C GLU A 163 8.53 9.76 -23.55
N ARG A 164 7.70 8.73 -23.75
CA ARG A 164 6.60 8.36 -22.87
C ARG A 164 6.75 6.92 -22.40
N LEU A 165 6.41 6.67 -21.13
CA LEU A 165 6.39 5.34 -20.54
C LEU A 165 5.42 4.43 -21.33
N PRO A 166 5.88 3.29 -21.89
CA PRO A 166 5.00 2.39 -22.63
C PRO A 166 3.89 1.83 -21.75
N ARG A 167 2.67 1.70 -22.30
CA ARG A 167 1.52 1.15 -21.57
C ARG A 167 1.76 -0.29 -21.08
N ALA A 168 2.48 -1.10 -21.84
CA ALA A 168 2.84 -2.45 -21.42
C ALA A 168 3.77 -2.42 -20.19
N ALA A 169 4.79 -1.55 -20.20
CA ALA A 169 5.68 -1.37 -19.05
C ALA A 169 4.91 -0.86 -17.82
N ALA A 170 3.89 -0.01 -18.01
CA ALA A 170 2.94 0.39 -16.97
C ALA A 170 2.27 -0.80 -16.29
N ALA A 171 1.63 -1.63 -17.11
CA ALA A 171 0.78 -2.71 -16.65
C ALA A 171 1.62 -3.76 -15.93
N VAL A 172 2.78 -4.10 -16.49
CA VAL A 172 3.75 -4.99 -15.85
C VAL A 172 4.20 -4.42 -14.51
N ALA A 173 4.53 -3.12 -14.43
CA ALA A 173 4.94 -2.51 -13.16
C ALA A 173 3.84 -2.55 -12.09
N ILE A 174 2.58 -2.30 -12.47
CA ILE A 174 1.44 -2.36 -11.57
C ILE A 174 1.21 -3.80 -11.06
N ILE A 175 1.15 -4.77 -11.97
CA ILE A 175 0.90 -6.18 -11.63
C ILE A 175 2.04 -6.73 -10.78
N ALA A 176 3.29 -6.47 -11.17
CA ALA A 176 4.46 -6.92 -10.42
C ALA A 176 4.52 -6.27 -9.02
N ALA A 177 4.30 -4.96 -8.92
CA ALA A 177 4.28 -4.28 -7.62
C ALA A 177 3.16 -4.80 -6.71
N ALA A 178 1.96 -5.03 -7.25
CA ALA A 178 0.85 -5.62 -6.50
C ALA A 178 1.18 -7.03 -6.01
N GLY A 179 1.82 -7.85 -6.85
CA GLY A 179 2.29 -9.18 -6.46
C GLY A 179 3.36 -9.14 -5.37
N LEU A 180 4.37 -8.27 -5.50
CA LEU A 180 5.40 -8.10 -4.46
C LEU A 180 4.81 -7.59 -3.15
N PHE A 181 3.87 -6.65 -3.22
CA PHE A 181 3.18 -6.12 -2.05
C PHE A 181 2.37 -7.19 -1.33
N ALA A 182 1.61 -8.00 -2.09
CA ALA A 182 0.88 -9.13 -1.55
C ALA A 182 1.82 -10.16 -0.90
N ALA A 183 2.92 -10.50 -1.55
CA ALA A 183 3.93 -11.42 -1.00
C ALA A 183 4.56 -10.86 0.29
N GLY A 184 4.70 -9.53 0.41
CA GLY A 184 5.20 -8.86 1.61
C GLY A 184 4.34 -9.06 2.86
N HIS A 185 3.09 -9.52 2.72
CA HIS A 185 2.20 -9.84 3.84
C HIS A 185 2.37 -11.27 4.36
N LEU A 186 3.01 -12.16 3.60
CA LEU A 186 3.18 -13.56 3.99
C LEU A 186 4.01 -13.77 5.27
N PRO A 187 5.09 -13.01 5.55
CA PRO A 187 5.82 -13.16 6.80
C PRO A 187 4.94 -12.93 8.04
N LEU A 188 4.06 -11.92 8.00
CA LEU A 188 3.13 -11.66 9.11
C LEU A 188 2.04 -12.73 9.19
N LEU A 189 1.54 -13.21 8.04
CA LEU A 189 0.60 -14.33 8.02
C LEU A 189 1.18 -15.55 8.73
N PHE A 190 2.39 -16.00 8.37
CA PHE A 190 3.00 -17.18 8.97
C PHE A 190 3.50 -16.94 10.40
N LEU A 191 3.65 -15.69 10.83
CA LEU A 191 3.90 -15.36 12.22
C LEU A 191 2.64 -15.55 13.08
N ILE A 192 1.47 -15.18 12.56
CA ILE A 192 0.18 -15.26 13.28
C ILE A 192 -0.44 -16.66 13.17
N ALA A 193 -0.31 -17.28 11.99
CA ALA A 193 -0.84 -18.60 11.68
C ALA A 193 0.27 -19.44 11.00
N PRO A 194 1.20 -20.03 11.78
CA PRO A 194 2.30 -20.83 11.24
C PRO A 194 1.85 -21.98 10.34
N ASP A 195 0.72 -22.60 10.68
CA ASP A 195 0.14 -23.73 9.94
C ASP A 195 -0.89 -23.30 8.87
N ALA A 196 -0.80 -22.05 8.38
CA ALA A 196 -1.70 -21.54 7.35
C ALA A 196 -1.66 -22.41 6.08
N HIS A 197 -2.77 -23.07 5.78
CA HIS A 197 -2.93 -23.87 4.57
C HIS A 197 -3.02 -22.99 3.31
N ALA A 198 -2.81 -23.60 2.14
CA ALA A 198 -2.72 -22.90 0.85
C ALA A 198 -3.92 -21.99 0.54
N GLY A 199 -5.13 -22.35 0.99
CA GLY A 199 -6.33 -21.51 0.83
C GLY A 199 -6.21 -20.14 1.49
N VAL A 200 -5.68 -20.10 2.73
CA VAL A 200 -5.44 -18.85 3.47
C VAL A 200 -4.32 -18.03 2.83
N VAL A 201 -3.28 -18.69 2.31
CA VAL A 201 -2.18 -18.00 1.60
C VAL A 201 -2.72 -17.31 0.34
N VAL A 202 -3.47 -18.03 -0.50
CA VAL A 202 -4.08 -17.45 -1.71
C VAL A 202 -5.04 -16.32 -1.34
N ALA A 203 -5.78 -16.49 -0.25
CA ALA A 203 -6.69 -15.48 0.27
C ALA A 203 -5.99 -14.15 0.61
N VAL A 204 -4.93 -14.22 1.42
CA VAL A 204 -4.12 -13.06 1.78
C VAL A 204 -3.47 -12.44 0.54
N LEU A 205 -2.96 -13.24 -0.39
CA LEU A 205 -2.38 -12.72 -1.62
C LEU A 205 -3.42 -11.96 -2.47
N ALA A 206 -4.62 -12.52 -2.64
CA ALA A 206 -5.69 -11.91 -3.42
C ALA A 206 -6.18 -10.59 -2.77
N ALA A 207 -6.40 -10.61 -1.44
CA ALA A 207 -6.86 -9.46 -0.69
C ALA A 207 -5.88 -8.27 -0.75
N ASN A 208 -4.58 -8.52 -0.89
CA ASN A 208 -3.56 -7.48 -0.96
C ASN A 208 -3.20 -7.07 -2.40
N ALA A 209 -3.29 -7.98 -3.38
CA ALA A 209 -2.98 -7.66 -4.77
C ALA A 209 -4.13 -6.91 -5.48
N LEU A 210 -5.38 -7.32 -5.24
CA LEU A 210 -6.55 -6.79 -5.97
C LEU A 210 -6.77 -5.28 -5.75
N PRO A 211 -6.74 -4.74 -4.52
CA PRO A 211 -6.87 -3.30 -4.29
C PRO A 211 -5.84 -2.49 -5.07
N GLY A 212 -4.57 -2.92 -5.03
CA GLY A 212 -3.47 -2.25 -5.72
C GLY A 212 -3.69 -2.16 -7.24
N ILE A 213 -4.16 -3.25 -7.85
CA ILE A 213 -4.46 -3.29 -9.29
C ILE A 213 -5.67 -2.41 -9.63
N LEU A 214 -6.77 -2.52 -8.88
CA LEU A 214 -8.01 -1.78 -9.13
C LEU A 214 -7.80 -0.27 -8.99
N LEU A 215 -7.14 0.15 -7.91
CA LEU A 215 -6.78 1.55 -7.70
C LEU A 215 -5.90 2.05 -8.85
N ALA A 216 -4.87 1.28 -9.23
CA ALA A 216 -3.92 1.67 -10.28
C ALA A 216 -4.57 1.85 -11.65
N CYS A 217 -5.47 0.96 -12.05
CA CYS A 217 -6.22 1.09 -13.30
C CYS A 217 -7.04 2.38 -13.35
N CYS A 218 -7.71 2.75 -12.24
CA CYS A 218 -8.52 3.97 -12.18
C CYS A 218 -7.68 5.26 -12.16
N THR A 219 -6.51 5.26 -11.51
CA THR A 219 -5.64 6.45 -11.46
C THR A 219 -4.71 6.58 -12.66
N CYS A 220 -4.40 5.48 -13.37
CA CYS A 220 -3.66 5.54 -14.63
C CYS A 220 -4.38 6.43 -15.64
N GLY A 221 -5.72 6.41 -15.67
CA GLY A 221 -6.52 7.34 -16.48
C GLY A 221 -6.36 8.82 -16.09
N MET A 222 -5.99 9.11 -14.83
CA MET A 222 -5.95 10.46 -14.27
C MET A 222 -4.52 11.08 -14.20
N GLY A 223 -3.47 10.26 -14.23
CA GLY A 223 -2.07 10.70 -14.09
C GLY A 223 -1.16 10.42 -15.30
N TRP A 224 -1.53 9.50 -16.19
CA TRP A 224 -0.70 9.12 -17.35
C TRP A 224 -0.89 10.01 -18.57
N ARG A 225 -1.95 10.82 -18.57
CA ARG A 225 -2.05 11.96 -19.48
C ARG A 225 -1.29 13.11 -18.84
N ARG A 226 0.01 13.19 -19.13
CA ARG A 226 0.64 14.51 -19.16
C ARG A 226 -0.19 15.36 -20.12
N ARG A 227 -0.50 16.58 -19.67
CA ARG A 227 -0.88 17.67 -20.55
C ARG A 227 0.14 17.79 -21.69
#